data_AF-A0A2E5RDU1-F1
#
_entry.id   AF-A0A2E5RDU1-F1
#
_cell.length_a   1.000
_cell.length_b   1.000
_cell.length_c   1.000
_cell.angle_alpha   90.00
_cell.angle_beta   90.00
_cell.angle_gamma   90.00
#
_symmetry.space_group_name_H-M   'P 1'
#
loop_
_entity.id
_entity.type
_entity.pdbx_description
1 polymer ?
#
loop_
_entity_poly.entity_id
_entity_poly.type
_entity_poly.pdbx_seq_one_letter_code
_entity_poly.pdbx_strand_id
1 'polypeptide(L)'
;MTEDDDEFGPPGDGLEMGSTIDSETHEDVDPFEELGIGSRGHKAPTNNDGNRGYDALSDLMGEDDDSDFQPLEEIQNTNPDALINDEMKGAESTYVMLLQTVWVDGILDPAEVRLLAKKRVELDISFDRHLELVEELIGRI
;
A
#
# COMPACT_ATOMS: atom_id res chain seq x y z
N MET A 1 63.74 -2.84 16.21
CA MET A 1 64.41 -2.36 14.99
C MET A 1 64.22 -3.48 13.98
N THR A 2 63.33 -3.42 12.98
CA THR A 2 62.59 -2.32 12.35
C THR A 2 61.59 -2.95 11.34
N GLU A 3 60.36 -2.43 11.27
CA GLU A 3 59.37 -2.34 10.14
C GLU A 3 58.97 -3.65 9.40
N ASP A 4 57.71 -4.13 9.42
CA ASP A 4 56.48 -3.62 8.78
C ASP A 4 56.67 -3.21 7.31
N ASP A 5 56.41 -4.14 6.38
CA ASP A 5 56.16 -3.85 4.97
C ASP A 5 54.84 -4.51 4.54
N ASP A 6 53.88 -3.65 4.23
CA ASP A 6 52.60 -3.95 3.61
C ASP A 6 52.75 -4.64 2.24
N GLU A 7 52.15 -5.82 2.07
CA GLU A 7 51.77 -6.30 0.73
C GLU A 7 50.30 -6.72 0.73
N PHE A 8 49.44 -5.69 0.66
CA PHE A 8 48.01 -5.81 0.41
C PHE A 8 47.79 -6.10 -1.09
N GLY A 9 47.96 -7.36 -1.49
CA GLY A 9 47.49 -7.84 -2.79
C GLY A 9 46.09 -8.44 -2.65
N PRO A 10 45.04 -7.92 -3.32
CA PRO A 10 43.80 -8.68 -3.43
C PRO A 10 44.05 -9.90 -4.34
N PRO A 11 43.77 -11.14 -3.91
CA PRO A 11 43.68 -12.24 -4.87
C PRO A 11 42.49 -11.96 -5.79
N GLY A 12 42.76 -11.91 -7.08
CA GLY A 12 41.75 -11.97 -8.14
C GLY A 12 41.00 -13.30 -8.13
N ASP A 13 39.99 -13.37 -9.01
CA ASP A 13 38.96 -14.40 -9.15
C ASP A 13 37.90 -14.34 -8.03
N GLY A 14 36.80 -13.62 -8.21
CA GLY A 14 35.87 -13.80 -9.31
C GLY A 14 34.92 -14.94 -8.95
N LEU A 15 33.94 -14.64 -8.10
CA LEU A 15 32.82 -15.55 -7.83
C LEU A 15 32.07 -15.77 -9.15
N GLU A 16 32.33 -16.92 -9.77
CA GLU A 16 31.60 -17.45 -10.91
C GLU A 16 30.13 -17.67 -10.46
N MET A 17 29.29 -16.68 -10.75
CA MET A 17 27.85 -16.73 -10.53
C MET A 17 27.24 -17.61 -11.62
N GLY A 18 27.43 -18.92 -11.47
CA GLY A 18 26.78 -19.95 -12.27
C GLY A 18 25.29 -20.05 -11.95
N SER A 19 24.52 -19.11 -12.46
CA SER A 19 23.10 -19.29 -12.74
C SER A 19 22.82 -18.56 -14.04
N THR A 20 22.92 -19.27 -15.14
CA THR A 20 22.35 -18.85 -16.43
C THR A 20 20.84 -18.74 -16.23
N ILE A 21 20.41 -17.58 -15.77
CA ILE A 21 19.04 -17.13 -15.93
C ILE A 21 18.99 -16.77 -17.41
N ASP A 22 18.15 -17.47 -18.16
CA ASP A 22 17.93 -17.24 -19.58
C ASP A 22 17.19 -15.89 -19.72
N SER A 23 17.94 -14.79 -19.63
CA SER A 23 17.40 -13.42 -19.57
C SER A 23 17.17 -12.80 -20.96
N GLU A 24 17.34 -13.55 -22.05
CA GLU A 24 17.43 -12.96 -23.40
C GLU A 24 16.11 -12.49 -24.03
N THR A 25 15.00 -12.28 -23.28
CA THR A 25 13.79 -11.64 -23.85
C THR A 25 12.98 -10.70 -22.95
N HIS A 26 13.40 -10.34 -21.72
CA HIS A 26 12.54 -9.55 -20.81
C HIS A 26 13.20 -8.35 -20.13
N GLU A 27 14.41 -7.95 -20.52
CA GLU A 27 15.12 -6.85 -19.84
C GLU A 27 14.58 -5.44 -20.19
N ASP A 28 13.81 -5.30 -21.28
CA ASP A 28 13.28 -4.01 -21.75
C ASP A 28 11.77 -3.82 -21.48
N VAL A 29 11.08 -4.81 -20.89
CA VAL A 29 9.64 -4.71 -20.61
C VAL A 29 9.46 -4.03 -19.26
N ASP A 30 8.85 -2.84 -19.26
CA ASP A 30 8.49 -2.15 -18.03
C ASP A 30 7.56 -3.08 -17.20
N PRO A 31 7.89 -3.38 -15.93
CA PRO A 31 7.06 -4.23 -15.07
C PRO A 31 5.59 -3.77 -14.97
N PHE A 32 5.33 -2.47 -15.14
CA PHE A 32 3.98 -1.90 -15.13
C PHE A 32 3.27 -2.01 -16.48
N GLU A 33 3.99 -2.26 -17.57
CA GLU A 33 3.44 -2.50 -18.91
C GLU A 33 2.84 -3.90 -19.01
N GLU A 34 3.46 -4.91 -18.40
CA GLU A 34 2.91 -6.27 -18.30
C GLU A 34 1.57 -6.30 -17.54
N LEU A 35 1.45 -5.46 -16.51
CA LEU A 35 0.21 -5.28 -15.75
C LEU A 35 -0.85 -4.42 -16.45
N GLY A 36 -0.53 -3.85 -17.63
CA GLY A 36 -1.43 -3.01 -18.40
C GLY A 36 -1.72 -1.63 -17.79
N ILE A 37 -0.93 -1.20 -16.79
CA ILE A 37 -1.17 0.03 -16.03
C ILE A 37 -0.56 1.26 -16.75
N GLY A 38 0.48 1.06 -17.54
CA GLY A 38 1.27 2.15 -18.15
C GLY A 38 0.87 2.60 -19.56
N SER A 39 0.04 1.86 -20.31
CA SER A 39 -0.10 2.10 -21.76
C SER A 39 -1.12 3.20 -22.15
N ARG A 40 -1.27 4.25 -21.34
CA ARG A 40 -2.03 5.47 -21.67
C ARG A 40 -1.10 6.67 -21.93
N GLY A 41 0.03 6.42 -22.60
CA GLY A 41 0.95 7.46 -23.09
C GLY A 41 0.67 7.87 -24.53
N HIS A 42 -0.11 8.94 -24.72
CA HIS A 42 0.05 9.94 -25.79
C HIS A 42 0.31 9.45 -27.24
N LYS A 43 -0.69 8.86 -27.90
CA LYS A 43 -0.85 9.02 -29.35
C LYS A 43 -2.32 9.20 -29.67
N ALA A 44 -2.70 10.40 -30.09
CA ALA A 44 -3.90 10.54 -30.90
C ALA A 44 -3.62 9.89 -32.25
N PRO A 45 -4.44 8.91 -32.66
CA PRO A 45 -4.94 8.93 -34.01
C PRO A 45 -6.45 9.00 -33.96
N THR A 46 -6.96 9.90 -34.78
CA THR A 46 -8.30 9.79 -35.31
C THR A 46 -8.42 8.41 -35.94
N ASN A 47 -9.31 7.56 -35.46
CA ASN A 47 -10.30 6.86 -36.28
C ASN A 47 -11.04 5.81 -35.44
N ASN A 48 -12.34 5.88 -35.65
CA ASN A 48 -13.40 5.04 -35.15
C ASN A 48 -13.18 3.57 -35.58
N ASP A 49 -12.86 2.67 -34.64
CA ASP A 49 -13.06 1.23 -34.82
C ASP A 49 -13.17 0.49 -33.46
N GLY A 50 -14.42 0.28 -33.04
CA GLY A 50 -14.95 -1.06 -32.72
C GLY A 50 -14.48 -1.85 -31.49
N ASN A 51 -13.40 -1.53 -30.79
CA ASN A 51 -13.00 -2.31 -29.63
C ASN A 51 -13.51 -1.69 -28.31
N ARG A 52 -14.76 -2.03 -27.96
CA ARG A 52 -15.32 -1.75 -26.63
C ARG A 52 -14.55 -2.59 -25.59
N GLY A 53 -13.40 -2.09 -25.17
CA GLY A 53 -12.76 -2.53 -23.94
C GLY A 53 -13.75 -2.35 -22.80
N TYR A 54 -13.90 -3.38 -21.97
CA TYR A 54 -14.64 -3.28 -20.73
C TYR A 54 -13.94 -2.25 -19.85
N ASP A 55 -14.51 -1.04 -19.77
CA ASP A 55 -13.98 0.04 -18.94
C ASP A 55 -14.60 -0.11 -17.55
N ALA A 56 -13.89 -0.81 -16.65
CA ALA A 56 -14.34 -1.08 -15.29
C ALA A 56 -14.64 0.19 -14.48
N LEU A 57 -14.06 1.34 -14.87
CA LEU A 57 -14.36 2.63 -14.25
C LEU A 57 -15.65 3.25 -14.81
N SER A 58 -16.02 2.89 -16.04
CA SER A 58 -17.27 3.31 -16.67
C SER A 58 -18.48 2.53 -16.16
N ASP A 59 -18.32 1.30 -15.67
CA ASP A 59 -19.36 0.56 -14.94
C ASP A 59 -19.63 1.18 -13.56
N LEU A 60 -18.58 1.72 -12.91
CA LEU A 60 -18.71 2.38 -11.61
C LEU A 60 -19.33 3.78 -11.70
N MET A 61 -19.09 4.51 -12.80
CA MET A 61 -19.63 5.86 -13.01
C MET A 61 -20.83 5.91 -13.99
N GLY A 62 -21.20 4.77 -14.59
CA GLY A 62 -22.18 4.70 -15.68
C GLY A 62 -23.60 4.35 -15.26
N GLU A 63 -23.87 4.19 -13.97
CA GLU A 63 -25.20 3.90 -13.42
C GLU A 63 -25.68 5.08 -12.56
N ASP A 64 -25.71 6.26 -13.18
CA ASP A 64 -26.51 7.40 -12.74
C ASP A 64 -27.80 7.38 -13.59
N ASP A 65 -28.62 6.33 -13.39
CA ASP A 65 -29.97 6.25 -13.96
C ASP A 65 -30.97 6.55 -12.84
N ASP A 66 -31.77 7.57 -13.09
CA ASP A 66 -32.80 8.17 -12.25
C ASP A 66 -33.74 7.13 -11.61
N SER A 67 -33.33 6.51 -10.50
CA SER A 67 -34.26 5.77 -9.65
C SER A 67 -35.06 6.77 -8.83
N ASP A 68 -36.28 7.04 -9.32
CA ASP A 68 -37.40 7.64 -8.60
C ASP A 68 -37.22 7.56 -7.08
N PHE A 69 -36.94 8.70 -6.47
CA PHE A 69 -37.09 8.91 -5.02
C PHE A 69 -38.56 8.76 -4.66
N GLN A 70 -39.04 7.52 -4.57
CA GLN A 70 -40.23 7.19 -3.80
C GLN A 70 -39.86 7.46 -2.33
N PRO A 71 -40.59 8.34 -1.61
CA PRO A 71 -40.38 8.50 -0.18
C PRO A 71 -40.71 7.16 0.48
N LEU A 72 -39.66 6.39 0.80
CA LEU A 72 -39.80 5.16 1.57
C LEU A 72 -40.14 5.58 3.00
N GLU A 73 -41.43 5.72 3.27
CA GLU A 73 -41.99 5.66 4.62
C GLU A 73 -41.77 4.24 5.17
N GLU A 74 -40.53 3.89 5.45
CA GLU A 74 -40.21 2.73 6.27
C GLU A 74 -39.07 3.11 7.21
N ILE A 75 -39.48 3.74 8.31
CA ILE A 75 -38.67 3.95 9.50
C ILE A 75 -38.39 2.57 10.11
N GLN A 76 -37.43 1.84 9.53
CA GLN A 76 -36.94 0.57 10.05
C GLN A 76 -35.56 0.83 10.68
N ASN A 77 -35.55 1.40 11.88
CA ASN A 77 -34.50 1.33 12.91
C ASN A 77 -33.06 0.97 12.41
N THR A 78 -32.42 1.81 11.62
CA THR A 78 -30.97 1.69 11.35
C THR A 78 -30.24 2.50 12.42
N ASN A 79 -29.65 1.79 13.37
CA ASN A 79 -28.91 2.37 14.47
C ASN A 79 -27.63 3.02 13.89
N PRO A 80 -27.46 4.36 13.93
CA PRO A 80 -26.28 5.03 13.35
C PRO A 80 -24.96 4.58 14.01
N ASP A 81 -25.03 4.05 15.23
CA ASP A 81 -23.90 3.45 15.95
C ASP A 81 -23.27 2.24 15.23
N ALA A 82 -24.04 1.47 14.45
CA ALA A 82 -23.54 0.25 13.84
C ALA A 82 -22.56 0.53 12.69
N LEU A 83 -22.77 1.61 11.93
CA LEU A 83 -21.91 1.99 10.80
C LEU A 83 -20.61 2.65 11.29
N ILE A 84 -20.69 3.50 12.32
CA ILE A 84 -19.54 4.17 12.92
C ILE A 84 -18.56 3.13 13.51
N ASN A 85 -19.08 2.09 14.15
CA ASN A 85 -18.24 1.03 14.72
C ASN A 85 -17.50 0.19 13.68
N ASP A 86 -18.03 0.05 12.45
CA ASP A 86 -17.39 -0.75 11.40
C ASP A 86 -16.27 0.03 10.70
N GLU A 87 -16.49 1.33 10.45
CA GLU A 87 -15.45 2.24 9.97
C GLU A 87 -14.33 2.42 10.99
N MET A 88 -14.65 2.58 12.28
CA MET A 88 -13.64 2.65 13.34
C MET A 88 -12.81 1.37 13.42
N LYS A 89 -13.41 0.18 13.26
CA LYS A 89 -12.67 -1.09 13.19
C LYS A 89 -11.74 -1.15 11.98
N GLY A 90 -12.16 -0.64 10.82
CA GLY A 90 -11.32 -0.55 9.62
C GLY A 90 -10.15 0.43 9.79
N ALA A 91 -10.42 1.58 10.38
CA ALA A 91 -9.42 2.61 10.70
C ALA A 91 -8.39 2.09 11.72
N GLU A 92 -8.86 1.48 12.81
CA GLU A 92 -8.02 0.83 13.81
C GLU A 92 -7.21 -0.31 13.22
N SER A 93 -7.81 -1.19 12.41
CA SER A 93 -7.09 -2.29 11.76
C SER A 93 -5.95 -1.76 10.88
N THR A 94 -6.21 -0.70 10.11
CA THR A 94 -5.19 -0.06 9.27
C THR A 94 -4.07 0.54 10.12
N TYR A 95 -4.43 1.19 11.23
CA TYR A 95 -3.48 1.76 12.16
C TYR A 95 -2.61 0.70 12.85
N VAL A 96 -3.20 -0.42 13.25
CA VAL A 96 -2.51 -1.57 13.83
C VAL A 96 -1.54 -2.20 12.82
N MET A 97 -1.97 -2.38 11.56
CA MET A 97 -1.07 -2.86 10.50
C MET A 97 0.16 -1.93 10.39
N LEU A 98 -0.04 -0.62 10.39
CA LEU A 98 1.07 0.34 10.32
C LEU A 98 1.95 0.28 11.58
N LEU A 99 1.35 0.18 12.76
CA LEU A 99 2.06 0.05 14.04
C LEU A 99 2.94 -1.21 14.07
N GLN A 100 2.46 -2.33 13.54
CA GLN A 100 3.23 -3.57 13.42
C GLN A 100 4.46 -3.43 12.51
N THR A 101 4.40 -2.56 11.50
CA THR A 101 5.55 -2.37 10.59
C THR A 101 6.66 -1.50 11.18
N VAL A 102 6.30 -0.55 12.05
CA VAL A 102 7.26 0.41 12.64
C VAL A 102 7.75 0.00 14.02
N TRP A 103 7.04 -0.90 14.71
CA TRP A 103 7.49 -1.41 16.00
C TRP A 103 8.60 -2.47 15.82
N VAL A 104 9.86 -2.04 15.90
CA VAL A 104 11.03 -2.92 15.72
C VAL A 104 11.90 -2.92 16.98
N ASP A 105 12.20 -4.10 17.52
CA ASP A 105 13.06 -4.29 18.71
C ASP A 105 12.60 -3.51 19.96
N GLY A 106 11.30 -3.23 20.08
CA GLY A 106 10.75 -2.46 21.20
C GLY A 106 11.08 -0.97 21.17
N ILE A 107 11.56 -0.46 20.03
CA ILE A 107 11.98 0.94 19.86
C ILE A 107 11.22 1.53 18.67
N LEU A 108 10.83 2.81 18.80
CA LEU A 108 10.39 3.63 17.68
C LEU A 108 11.32 4.82 17.52
N ASP A 109 11.67 5.12 16.28
CA ASP A 109 12.44 6.31 15.97
C ASP A 109 11.56 7.59 16.00
N PRO A 110 12.17 8.79 16.07
CA PRO A 110 11.39 10.04 16.09
C PRO A 110 10.57 10.29 14.82
N ALA A 111 10.90 9.67 13.68
CA ALA A 111 10.19 9.88 12.42
C ALA A 111 8.92 9.01 12.36
N GLU A 112 8.99 7.77 12.80
CA GLU A 112 7.91 6.81 12.97
C GLU A 112 6.88 7.31 13.99
N VAL A 113 7.33 7.86 15.13
CA VAL A 113 6.42 8.49 16.09
C VAL A 113 5.64 9.65 15.45
N ARG A 114 6.30 10.48 14.63
CA ARG A 114 5.63 11.57 13.90
C ARG A 114 4.67 11.03 12.83
N LEU A 115 5.04 9.95 12.14
CA LEU A 115 4.18 9.29 11.16
C LEU A 115 2.92 8.74 11.83
N LEU A 116 3.07 8.02 12.95
CA LEU A 116 1.97 7.48 13.73
C LEU A 116 1.08 8.57 14.30
N ALA A 117 1.67 9.67 14.81
CA ALA A 117 0.89 10.81 15.30
C ALA A 117 0.04 11.43 14.18
N LYS A 118 0.60 11.57 12.98
CA LYS A 118 -0.13 12.07 11.81
C LYS A 118 -1.23 11.10 11.39
N LYS A 119 -0.91 9.81 11.28
CA LYS A 119 -1.87 8.77 10.86
C LYS A 119 -3.00 8.58 11.86
N ARG A 120 -2.71 8.73 13.15
CA ARG A 120 -3.72 8.69 14.21
C ARG A 120 -4.78 9.79 14.01
N VAL A 121 -4.34 11.02 13.73
CA VAL A 121 -5.25 12.16 13.49
C VAL A 121 -6.01 11.97 12.17
N GLU A 122 -5.38 11.42 11.14
CA GLU A 122 -6.01 11.13 9.85
C GLU A 122 -7.14 10.09 9.95
N LEU A 123 -7.01 9.13 10.86
CA LEU A 123 -7.96 8.04 11.11
C LEU A 123 -8.92 8.32 12.28
N ASP A 124 -8.89 9.53 12.82
CA ASP A 124 -9.68 9.97 13.99
C ASP A 124 -9.55 9.06 15.23
N ILE A 125 -8.35 8.52 15.44
CA ILE A 125 -8.03 7.69 16.60
C ILE A 125 -7.62 8.59 17.78
N SER A 126 -8.19 8.35 18.96
CA SER A 126 -7.82 9.10 20.16
C SER A 126 -6.42 8.71 20.65
N PHE A 127 -5.75 9.59 21.40
CA PHE A 127 -4.42 9.26 21.96
C PHE A 127 -4.49 8.09 22.95
N ASP A 128 -5.54 8.02 23.76
CA ASP A 128 -5.75 6.92 24.70
C ASP A 128 -5.92 5.59 23.95
N ARG A 129 -6.69 5.59 22.86
CA ARG A 129 -6.86 4.41 22.01
C ARG A 129 -5.56 3.98 21.36
N HIS A 130 -4.72 4.93 20.92
CA HIS A 130 -3.38 4.61 20.43
C HIS A 130 -2.53 3.88 21.50
N LEU A 131 -2.57 4.32 22.76
CA LEU A 131 -1.84 3.66 23.85
C LEU A 131 -2.36 2.25 24.13
N GLU A 132 -3.68 2.06 24.12
CA GLU A 132 -4.29 0.73 24.24
C GLU A 132 -3.79 -0.21 23.13
N LEU A 133 -3.78 0.26 21.87
CA LEU A 133 -3.31 -0.53 20.73
C LEU A 133 -1.80 -0.84 20.81
N VAL A 134 -0.99 0.08 21.33
CA VAL A 134 0.44 -0.14 21.60
C VAL A 134 0.64 -1.16 22.71
N GLU A 135 -0.12 -1.06 23.81
CA GLU A 135 -0.06 -2.01 24.92
C GLU A 135 -0.50 -3.41 24.49
N GLU A 136 -1.59 -3.50 23.72
CA GLU A 136 -2.05 -4.76 23.12
C GLU A 136 -0.99 -5.38 22.21
N LEU A 137 -0.28 -4.57 21.43
CA LEU A 137 0.79 -5.05 20.54
C LEU A 137 1.97 -5.59 21.35
N ILE A 138 2.40 -4.89 22.40
CA ILE A 138 3.52 -5.30 23.26
C ILE A 138 3.15 -6.52 24.10
N GLY A 139 1.94 -6.55 24.69
CA GLY A 139 1.48 -7.64 25.53
C GLY A 139 1.19 -8.95 24.77
N ARG A 140 1.19 -8.90 23.44
CA ARG A 140 1.02 -10.05 22.55
C ARG A 140 2.33 -10.76 22.19
N ILE A 141 3.47 -10.11 22.41
CA ILE A 141 4.81 -10.62 22.10
C ILE A 141 5.39 -11.30 23.35
#